data_AF-A0A7I4AGE7-F1
#
_entry.id   AF-A0A7I4AGE7-F1
#
_cell.length_a   1.000
_cell.length_b   1.000
_cell.length_c   1.000
_cell.angle_alpha   90.00
_cell.angle_beta   90.00
_cell.angle_gamma   90.00
#
_symmetry.space_group_name_H-M   'P 1'
#
loop_
_entity.id
_entity.type
_entity.pdbx_description
1 polymer ?
#
loop_
_entity_poly.entity_id
_entity_poly.type
_entity_poly.pdbx_seq_one_letter_code
_entity_poly.pdbx_strand_id
1 'polypeptide(L)'
;MEQYQLAMETTTDEEAKAIIESLQRDVQEELNLHSSIMQSLDATDQNCFEPNMATTAYCDFLLATATGSNEAQKFGSTSAQIITAMTPCMRLYAFLGQELKKHVDHVADHPYQEWIDTYSAAEFEAAASKIEQLLDKLTATLTGKHEIAFLESLYLQAMNLEVDFFGAQLLGPVLVPFLKCQPAPESYILLASDFDSTCTISDSCPILADLTVQTARKSHGGRSVGESGASLLKKRWDDLVMQYMDEYEDVLKRSLVKKDNGSVNALSAENLQEFLKEMSNFEQKANARVEEAAVLKGLSLASIQEAGKSMPLREGCSDFFKRLESGEVLVDTCILSVCWSKTFIEAVLEKGEVRIPNINANELVFEGRISTGAIIKNVETALDKQRHFVQLLDNLKPTQDVLSIYVGDSLTDLLCLIRADLGIVLGDSSALKQVYGPKMAPLFMKAILLEQANMRGRQQPTGYVFTVSSWYEVEAFLLGPARNRPLYI
;
A
#
# COMPACT_ATOMS: atom_id res chain seq x y z
N MET A 1 23.36 26.31 2.46
CA MET A 1 24.37 27.02 1.62
C MET A 1 25.76 26.40 1.74
N GLU A 2 26.25 26.13 2.96
CA GLU A 2 27.56 25.52 3.22
C GLU A 2 27.76 24.13 2.56
N GLN A 3 26.73 23.27 2.60
CA GLN A 3 26.80 21.92 2.02
C GLN A 3 26.96 21.95 0.49
N TYR A 4 26.32 22.88 -0.21
CA TYR A 4 26.53 23.08 -1.64
C TYR A 4 27.98 23.52 -1.95
N GLN A 5 28.56 24.38 -1.11
CA GLN A 5 29.94 24.79 -1.26
C GLN A 5 30.89 23.59 -1.09
N LEU A 6 30.70 22.78 -0.04
CA LEU A 6 31.48 21.56 0.18
C LEU A 6 31.31 20.54 -0.96
N ALA A 7 30.12 20.40 -1.53
CA ALA A 7 29.89 19.55 -2.70
C ALA A 7 30.69 20.02 -3.94
N MET A 8 30.78 21.33 -4.17
CA MET A 8 31.59 21.90 -5.25
C MET A 8 33.09 21.72 -5.03
N GLU A 9 33.56 21.88 -3.78
CA GLU A 9 34.97 21.73 -3.41
C GLU A 9 35.45 20.27 -3.51
N THR A 10 34.54 19.31 -3.39
CA THR A 10 34.84 17.86 -3.38
C THR A 10 34.65 17.17 -4.73
N THR A 11 34.13 17.85 -5.75
CA THR A 11 34.03 17.30 -7.11
C THR A 11 35.10 17.85 -8.04
N THR A 12 35.62 17.00 -8.93
CA THR A 12 36.54 17.41 -10.02
C THR A 12 35.83 17.60 -11.35
N ASP A 13 34.53 17.32 -11.43
CA ASP A 13 33.73 17.47 -12.65
C ASP A 13 33.19 18.91 -12.76
N GLU A 14 33.66 19.66 -13.74
CA GLU A 14 33.31 21.08 -13.93
C GLU A 14 31.84 21.29 -14.32
N GLU A 15 31.23 20.34 -15.04
CA GLU A 15 29.80 20.41 -15.36
C GLU A 15 28.98 20.12 -14.10
N ALA A 16 29.41 19.17 -13.26
CA ALA A 16 28.79 18.94 -11.96
C ALA A 16 28.87 20.21 -11.08
N LYS A 17 30.01 20.91 -11.04
CA LYS A 17 30.13 22.18 -10.30
C LYS A 17 29.13 23.23 -10.79
N ALA A 18 29.02 23.40 -12.11
CA ALA A 18 28.09 24.36 -12.69
C ALA A 18 26.61 24.04 -12.34
N ILE A 19 26.26 22.75 -12.29
CA ILE A 19 24.92 22.31 -11.85
C ILE A 19 24.71 22.62 -10.36
N ILE A 20 25.69 22.31 -9.51
CA ILE A 20 25.62 22.56 -8.07
C ILE A 20 25.51 24.06 -7.78
N GLU A 21 26.28 24.90 -8.46
CA GLU A 21 26.21 26.36 -8.35
C GLU A 21 24.82 26.89 -8.74
N SER A 22 24.23 26.33 -9.80
CA SER A 22 22.86 26.67 -10.19
C SER A 22 21.85 26.31 -9.09
N LEU A 23 21.90 25.08 -8.56
CA LEU A 23 20.98 24.64 -7.49
C LEU A 23 21.13 25.52 -6.25
N GLN A 24 22.35 25.94 -5.92
CA GLN A 24 22.62 26.86 -4.82
C GLN A 24 21.97 28.23 -5.04
N ARG A 25 21.97 28.76 -6.28
CA ARG A 25 21.25 30.00 -6.61
C ARG A 25 19.74 29.84 -6.48
N ASP A 26 19.19 28.73 -6.96
CA ASP A 26 17.75 28.46 -6.90
C ASP A 26 17.25 28.43 -5.44
N VAL A 27 17.99 27.79 -4.52
CA VAL A 27 17.69 27.81 -3.08
C VAL A 27 17.79 29.22 -2.48
N GLN A 28 18.74 30.03 -2.94
CA GLN A 28 18.86 31.41 -2.47
C GLN A 28 17.66 32.27 -2.90
N GLU A 29 17.12 32.03 -4.09
CA GLU A 29 15.89 32.67 -4.57
C GLU A 29 14.67 32.22 -3.76
N GLU A 30 14.56 30.94 -3.42
CA GLU A 30 13.50 30.40 -2.56
C GLU A 30 13.53 31.01 -1.14
N LEU A 31 14.71 31.15 -0.53
CA LEU A 31 14.84 31.84 0.76
C LEU A 31 14.40 33.30 0.71
N ASN A 32 14.58 33.98 -0.42
CA ASN A 32 14.09 35.34 -0.63
C ASN A 32 12.56 35.38 -0.76
N LEU A 33 11.96 34.37 -1.40
CA LEU A 33 10.51 34.20 -1.48
C LEU A 33 9.92 34.00 -0.08
N HIS A 34 10.46 33.06 0.71
CA HIS A 34 10.00 32.85 2.09
C HIS A 34 10.15 34.09 2.96
N SER A 35 11.24 34.84 2.81
CA SER A 35 11.43 36.12 3.52
C SER A 35 10.32 37.12 3.18
N SER A 36 9.86 37.14 1.92
CA SER A 36 8.75 37.99 1.48
C SER A 36 7.39 37.53 2.04
N ILE A 37 7.17 36.22 2.15
CA ILE A 37 5.98 35.64 2.79
C ILE A 37 5.97 35.95 4.29
N MET A 38 7.10 35.80 4.99
CA MET A 38 7.18 36.14 6.41
C MET A 38 6.88 37.63 6.67
N GLN A 39 7.31 38.51 5.76
CA GLN A 39 6.96 39.93 5.81
C GLN A 39 5.45 40.16 5.59
N SER A 40 4.80 39.42 4.69
CA SER A 40 3.36 39.56 4.46
C SER A 40 2.52 39.08 5.64
N LEU A 41 3.06 38.14 6.44
CA LEU A 41 2.45 37.61 7.67
C LEU A 41 2.79 38.41 8.94
N ASP A 42 3.50 39.54 8.83
CA ASP A 42 4.00 40.35 9.94
C ASP A 42 4.89 39.57 10.95
N ALA A 43 5.51 38.48 10.46
CA ALA A 43 6.37 37.58 11.23
C ALA A 43 7.85 37.87 10.92
N THR A 44 8.30 39.10 11.17
CA THR A 44 9.63 39.58 10.70
C THR A 44 10.78 39.38 11.69
N ASP A 45 10.51 39.01 12.94
CA ASP A 45 11.55 38.77 13.94
C ASP A 45 12.16 37.37 13.80
N GLN A 46 13.22 37.27 13.00
CA GLN A 46 13.95 36.02 12.78
C GLN A 46 14.66 35.50 14.04
N ASN A 47 14.88 36.34 15.06
CA ASN A 47 15.52 35.94 16.32
C ASN A 47 14.54 35.33 17.33
N CYS A 48 13.23 35.29 17.01
CA CYS A 48 12.21 34.73 17.90
C CYS A 48 11.97 33.23 17.73
N PHE A 49 12.62 32.56 16.77
CA PHE A 49 12.33 31.17 16.44
C PHE A 49 13.56 30.28 16.62
N GLU A 50 13.53 29.41 17.62
CA GLU A 50 14.49 28.31 17.72
C GLU A 50 14.05 27.18 16.77
N PRO A 51 14.95 26.63 15.94
CA PRO A 51 14.62 25.49 15.10
C PRO A 51 14.20 24.31 15.98
N ASN A 52 13.14 23.62 15.58
CA ASN A 52 12.70 22.44 16.31
C ASN A 52 13.73 21.30 16.16
N MET A 53 13.62 20.28 17.01
CA MET A 53 14.57 19.16 17.02
C MET A 53 14.67 18.43 15.68
N ALA A 54 13.57 18.34 14.91
CA ALA A 54 13.57 17.68 13.60
C ALA A 54 14.34 18.51 12.56
N THR A 55 14.16 19.83 12.57
CA THR A 55 14.94 20.77 11.75
C THR A 55 16.43 20.64 12.05
N THR A 56 16.81 20.67 13.34
CA THR A 56 18.21 20.50 13.75
C THR A 56 18.77 19.15 13.34
N ALA A 57 18.03 18.06 13.54
CA ALA A 57 18.48 16.71 13.19
C ALA A 57 18.79 16.57 11.70
N TYR A 58 17.97 17.17 10.82
CA TYR A 58 18.21 17.13 9.39
C TYR A 58 19.42 17.98 8.98
N CYS A 59 19.55 19.19 9.52
CA CYS A 59 20.72 20.04 9.27
C CYS A 59 22.03 19.36 9.73
N ASP A 60 22.01 18.74 10.92
CA ASP A 60 23.15 18.01 11.48
C ASP A 60 23.52 16.80 10.61
N PHE A 61 22.53 16.06 10.10
CA PHE A 61 22.75 14.94 9.19
C PHE A 61 23.42 15.38 7.87
N LEU A 62 22.95 16.48 7.27
CA LEU A 62 23.54 17.02 6.04
C LEU A 62 24.98 17.51 6.29
N LEU A 63 25.23 18.17 7.43
CA LEU A 63 26.57 18.62 7.80
C LEU A 63 27.52 17.45 8.10
N ALA A 64 27.05 16.42 8.80
CA ALA A 64 27.82 15.21 9.09
C ALA A 64 28.19 14.46 7.79
N THR A 65 27.26 14.41 6.85
CA THR A 65 27.49 13.84 5.50
C THR A 65 28.52 14.66 4.74
N ALA A 66 28.42 15.99 4.75
CA ALA A 66 29.33 16.86 4.02
C ALA A 66 30.75 16.90 4.60
N THR A 67 30.90 16.80 5.92
CA THR A 67 32.21 16.82 6.60
C THR A 67 32.88 15.44 6.66
N GLY A 68 32.18 14.37 6.27
CA GLY A 68 32.68 13.01 6.31
C GLY A 68 32.92 12.48 7.73
N SER A 69 32.19 13.01 8.72
CA SER A 69 32.28 12.60 10.13
C SER A 69 31.53 11.30 10.44
N ASN A 70 30.74 10.80 9.48
CA ASN A 70 30.18 9.45 9.48
C ASN A 70 31.19 8.42 8.94
N GLU A 71 30.96 7.10 9.07
CA GLU A 71 31.78 6.04 8.43
C GLU A 71 31.87 6.15 6.88
N ALA A 72 31.21 7.17 6.31
CA ALA A 72 31.06 7.60 4.93
C ALA A 72 32.37 7.79 4.15
N GLN A 73 33.50 8.08 4.77
CA GLN A 73 34.77 8.27 4.05
C GLN A 73 35.36 6.98 3.42
N LYS A 74 34.73 5.82 3.61
CA LYS A 74 35.20 4.55 3.04
C LYS A 74 34.71 4.27 1.61
N PHE A 75 33.70 4.97 1.11
CA PHE A 75 32.96 4.55 -0.10
C PHE A 75 32.54 5.73 -0.98
N GLY A 76 33.12 5.86 -2.17
CA GLY A 76 32.68 6.81 -3.21
C GLY A 76 33.11 8.28 -3.03
N SER A 77 32.52 9.16 -3.86
CA SER A 77 32.79 10.61 -3.87
C SER A 77 31.98 11.33 -2.79
N THR A 78 32.62 12.20 -1.99
CA THR A 78 31.91 13.05 -1.00
C THR A 78 30.83 13.91 -1.66
N SER A 79 31.07 14.41 -2.87
CA SER A 79 30.06 15.17 -3.62
C SER A 79 28.84 14.31 -3.95
N ALA A 80 29.02 13.03 -4.29
CA ALA A 80 27.91 12.11 -4.54
C ALA A 80 27.09 11.91 -3.27
N GLN A 81 27.74 11.68 -2.13
CA GLN A 81 27.08 11.50 -0.84
C GLN A 81 26.26 12.73 -0.41
N ILE A 82 26.83 13.94 -0.55
CA ILE A 82 26.12 15.19 -0.24
C ILE A 82 24.89 15.32 -1.14
N ILE A 83 25.06 15.13 -2.45
CA ILE A 83 23.93 15.24 -3.39
C ILE A 83 22.87 14.19 -3.08
N THR A 84 23.25 12.93 -2.82
CA THR A 84 22.30 11.88 -2.40
C THR A 84 21.50 12.27 -1.17
N ALA A 85 22.13 12.87 -0.16
CA ALA A 85 21.46 13.30 1.07
C ALA A 85 20.54 14.52 0.86
N MET A 86 20.79 15.33 -0.18
CA MET A 86 19.98 16.51 -0.51
C MET A 86 18.87 16.23 -1.52
N THR A 87 19.01 15.22 -2.40
CA THR A 87 18.00 14.90 -3.43
C THR A 87 16.58 14.69 -2.88
N PRO A 88 16.37 14.01 -1.73
CA PRO A 88 15.04 13.79 -1.18
C PRO A 88 14.22 15.07 -0.97
N CYS A 89 14.83 16.19 -0.55
CA CYS A 89 14.07 17.42 -0.28
C CYS A 89 13.38 17.94 -1.55
N MET A 90 14.12 18.06 -2.65
CA MET A 90 13.58 18.58 -3.90
C MET A 90 12.55 17.62 -4.49
N ARG A 91 12.84 16.31 -4.51
CA ARG A 91 11.90 15.32 -5.06
C ARG A 91 10.63 15.23 -4.23
N LEU A 92 10.72 15.21 -2.90
CA LEU A 92 9.55 15.12 -2.03
C LEU A 92 8.63 16.34 -2.20
N TYR A 93 9.18 17.55 -2.21
CA TYR A 93 8.37 18.75 -2.35
C TYR A 93 7.68 18.82 -3.71
N ALA A 94 8.39 18.49 -4.80
CA ALA A 94 7.82 18.39 -6.14
C ALA A 94 6.64 17.40 -6.17
N PHE A 95 6.84 16.21 -5.58
CA PHE A 95 5.82 15.18 -5.48
C PHE A 95 4.60 15.66 -4.69
N LEU A 96 4.79 16.23 -3.50
CA LEU A 96 3.70 16.71 -2.64
C LEU A 96 2.90 17.83 -3.33
N GLY A 97 3.57 18.81 -3.94
CA GLY A 97 2.91 19.90 -4.65
C GLY A 97 2.04 19.36 -5.80
N GLN A 98 2.59 18.49 -6.64
CA GLN A 98 1.87 17.88 -7.76
C GLN A 98 0.69 17.01 -7.32
N GLU A 99 0.88 16.16 -6.30
CA GLU A 99 -0.19 15.31 -5.78
C GLU A 99 -1.33 16.13 -5.16
N LEU A 100 -1.00 17.13 -4.33
CA LEU A 100 -2.01 17.99 -3.73
C LEU A 100 -2.79 18.77 -4.80
N LYS A 101 -2.09 19.34 -5.80
CA LYS A 101 -2.74 20.10 -6.88
C LYS A 101 -3.81 19.29 -7.60
N LYS A 102 -3.54 18.02 -7.94
CA LYS A 102 -4.53 17.13 -8.59
C LYS A 102 -5.86 17.05 -7.84
N HIS A 103 -5.84 17.28 -6.54
CA HIS A 103 -6.96 17.04 -5.66
C HIS A 103 -7.59 18.28 -5.04
N VAL A 104 -6.87 19.39 -4.91
CA VAL A 104 -7.41 20.61 -4.29
C VAL A 104 -7.54 21.81 -5.24
N ASP A 105 -7.14 21.70 -6.51
CA ASP A 105 -7.22 22.80 -7.50
C ASP A 105 -8.66 23.33 -7.72
N HIS A 106 -9.67 22.50 -7.44
CA HIS A 106 -11.08 22.91 -7.51
C HIS A 106 -11.56 23.71 -6.28
N VAL A 107 -10.72 23.84 -5.24
CA VAL A 107 -11.03 24.57 -4.01
C VAL A 107 -10.69 26.04 -4.20
N ALA A 108 -11.71 26.86 -4.46
CA ALA A 108 -11.56 28.31 -4.49
C ALA A 108 -10.99 28.85 -3.17
N ASP A 109 -10.09 29.83 -3.29
CA ASP A 109 -9.45 30.56 -2.18
C ASP A 109 -8.76 29.65 -1.15
N HIS A 110 -8.02 28.63 -1.62
CA HIS A 110 -7.30 27.73 -0.73
C HIS A 110 -6.16 28.46 0.01
N PRO A 111 -6.07 28.38 1.36
CA PRO A 111 -5.09 29.15 2.14
C PRO A 111 -3.63 28.79 1.83
N TYR A 112 -3.38 27.60 1.29
CA TYR A 112 -2.05 27.11 0.88
C TYR A 112 -1.84 27.09 -0.64
N GLN A 113 -2.69 27.78 -1.43
CA GLN A 113 -2.64 27.72 -2.90
C GLN A 113 -1.26 28.13 -3.44
N GLU A 114 -0.65 29.20 -2.92
CA GLU A 114 0.65 29.67 -3.37
C GLU A 114 1.75 28.61 -3.19
N TRP A 115 1.79 27.95 -2.01
CA TRP A 115 2.72 26.85 -1.74
C TRP A 115 2.50 25.69 -2.72
N ILE A 116 1.25 25.29 -2.94
CA ILE A 116 0.91 24.20 -3.86
C ILE A 116 1.33 24.57 -5.29
N ASP A 117 1.06 25.79 -5.74
CA ASP A 117 1.42 26.25 -7.07
C ASP A 117 2.93 26.31 -7.29
N THR A 118 3.70 26.77 -6.30
CA THR A 118 5.17 26.79 -6.35
C THR A 118 5.75 25.39 -6.52
N TYR A 119 5.38 24.44 -5.66
CA TYR A 119 5.99 23.10 -5.69
C TYR A 119 5.39 22.17 -6.75
N SER A 120 4.21 22.49 -7.30
CA SER A 120 3.63 21.80 -8.46
C SER A 120 4.08 22.36 -9.81
N ALA A 121 4.83 23.47 -9.83
CA ALA A 121 5.27 24.14 -11.04
C ALA A 121 6.24 23.27 -11.85
N ALA A 122 6.19 23.41 -13.18
CA ALA A 122 7.07 22.67 -14.09
C ALA A 122 8.54 23.05 -13.88
N GLU A 123 8.79 24.29 -13.47
CA GLU A 123 10.11 24.81 -13.13
C GLU A 123 10.70 24.11 -11.89
N PHE A 124 9.88 23.82 -10.87
CA PHE A 124 10.32 23.11 -9.68
C PHE A 124 10.60 21.62 -9.99
N GLU A 125 9.76 20.97 -10.79
CA GLU A 125 10.03 19.61 -11.29
C GLU A 125 11.33 19.55 -12.10
N ALA A 126 11.61 20.57 -12.91
CA ALA A 126 12.86 20.64 -13.66
C ALA A 126 14.08 20.75 -12.73
N ALA A 127 13.99 21.49 -11.61
CA ALA A 127 15.04 21.56 -10.59
C ALA A 127 15.23 20.21 -9.88
N ALA A 128 14.14 19.53 -9.48
CA ALA A 128 14.18 18.20 -8.88
C ALA A 128 14.81 17.16 -9.84
N SER A 129 14.41 17.19 -11.11
CA SER A 129 15.01 16.35 -12.15
C SER A 129 16.50 16.65 -12.36
N LYS A 130 16.93 17.91 -12.20
CA LYS A 130 18.32 18.32 -12.38
C LYS A 130 19.23 17.79 -11.28
N ILE A 131 18.79 17.80 -10.02
CA ILE A 131 19.58 17.22 -8.92
C ILE A 131 19.66 15.69 -9.01
N GLU A 132 18.62 15.02 -9.53
CA GLU A 132 18.65 13.57 -9.80
C GLU A 132 19.60 13.20 -10.94
N GLN A 133 19.57 13.95 -12.05
CA GLN A 133 20.53 13.75 -13.15
C GLN A 133 21.97 14.00 -12.70
N LEU A 134 22.18 14.97 -11.81
CA LEU A 134 23.49 15.18 -11.18
C LEU A 134 23.89 13.98 -10.33
N LEU A 135 22.97 13.44 -9.53
CA LEU A 135 23.22 12.25 -8.72
C LEU A 135 23.63 11.07 -9.63
N ASP A 136 22.83 10.75 -10.65
CA ASP A 136 23.13 9.70 -11.63
C ASP A 136 24.52 9.86 -12.23
N LYS A 137 24.88 11.10 -12.60
CA LYS A 137 26.18 11.43 -13.16
C LYS A 137 27.32 11.19 -12.16
N LEU A 138 27.16 11.65 -10.91
CA LEU A 138 28.17 11.48 -9.86
C LEU A 138 28.33 10.01 -9.43
N THR A 139 27.29 9.19 -9.64
CA THR A 139 27.30 7.77 -9.30
C THR A 139 27.55 6.84 -10.48
N ALA A 140 27.70 7.36 -11.71
CA ALA A 140 27.78 6.57 -12.93
C ALA A 140 28.91 5.52 -12.96
N THR A 141 29.98 5.76 -12.20
CA THR A 141 31.15 4.85 -12.10
C THR A 141 31.09 3.91 -10.90
N LEU A 142 30.11 4.06 -10.02
CA LEU A 142 29.93 3.20 -8.85
C LEU A 142 29.40 1.84 -9.30
N THR A 143 30.18 0.80 -9.02
CA THR A 143 29.84 -0.59 -9.35
C THR A 143 29.87 -1.50 -8.12
N GLY A 144 30.38 -0.98 -6.99
CA GLY A 144 30.41 -1.71 -5.73
C GLY A 144 29.03 -1.77 -5.07
N LYS A 145 28.53 -2.99 -4.83
CA LYS A 145 27.25 -3.20 -4.11
C LYS A 145 27.19 -2.46 -2.76
N HIS A 146 28.32 -2.35 -2.06
CA HIS A 146 28.40 -1.65 -0.77
C HIS A 146 28.32 -0.13 -0.91
N GLU A 147 28.87 0.44 -1.98
CA GLU A 147 28.83 1.89 -2.24
C GLU A 147 27.41 2.32 -2.57
N ILE A 148 26.74 1.56 -3.45
CA ILE A 148 25.33 1.79 -3.80
C ILE A 148 24.44 1.66 -2.57
N ALA A 149 24.57 0.57 -1.79
CA ALA A 149 23.79 0.38 -0.56
C ALA A 149 24.02 1.49 0.47
N PHE A 150 25.22 2.07 0.52
CA PHE A 150 25.50 3.20 1.40
C PHE A 150 24.78 4.47 0.94
N LEU A 151 24.81 4.79 -0.37
CA LEU A 151 24.05 5.93 -0.91
C LEU A 151 22.54 5.75 -0.73
N GLU A 152 22.01 4.54 -0.97
CA GLU A 152 20.61 4.21 -0.68
C GLU A 152 20.28 4.52 0.79
N SER A 153 21.15 4.15 1.73
CA SER A 153 20.93 4.44 3.16
C SER A 153 20.92 5.94 3.48
N LEU A 154 21.72 6.76 2.79
CA LEU A 154 21.71 8.22 2.96
C LEU A 154 20.40 8.83 2.45
N TYR A 155 19.95 8.39 1.27
CA TYR A 155 18.70 8.85 0.67
C TYR A 155 17.51 8.52 1.58
N LEU A 156 17.45 7.27 2.06
CA LEU A 156 16.41 6.81 2.98
C LEU A 156 16.43 7.59 4.30
N GLN A 157 17.62 7.84 4.87
CA GLN A 157 17.74 8.62 6.10
C GLN A 157 17.27 10.06 5.92
N ALA A 158 17.62 10.71 4.81
CA ALA A 158 17.12 12.04 4.47
C ALA A 158 15.58 12.04 4.33
N MET A 159 15.00 11.04 3.65
CA MET A 159 13.54 10.93 3.54
C MET A 159 12.85 10.74 4.90
N ASN A 160 13.42 9.94 5.80
CA ASN A 160 12.91 9.79 7.17
C ASN A 160 12.94 11.13 7.93
N LEU A 161 14.04 11.87 7.81
CA LEU A 161 14.20 13.18 8.46
C LEU A 161 13.24 14.23 7.90
N GLU A 162 12.92 14.18 6.60
CA GLU A 162 11.89 15.02 6.00
C GLU A 162 10.49 14.69 6.55
N VAL A 163 10.15 13.40 6.70
CA VAL A 163 8.90 12.99 7.33
C VAL A 163 8.82 13.48 8.77
N ASP A 164 9.90 13.36 9.54
CA ASP A 164 9.98 13.91 10.91
C ASP A 164 9.86 15.44 10.91
N PHE A 165 10.44 16.13 9.93
CA PHE A 165 10.34 17.58 9.76
C PHE A 165 8.89 18.03 9.56
N PHE A 166 8.14 17.37 8.67
CA PHE A 166 6.71 17.64 8.48
C PHE A 166 5.89 17.25 9.71
N GLY A 167 6.20 16.12 10.35
CA GLY A 167 5.51 15.62 11.53
C GLY A 167 5.71 16.46 12.79
N ALA A 168 6.80 17.24 12.87
CA ALA A 168 7.09 18.13 14.00
C ALA A 168 6.33 19.47 13.96
N GLN A 169 5.64 19.78 12.85
CA GLN A 169 4.94 21.06 12.71
C GLN A 169 3.66 21.08 13.57
N LEU A 170 3.46 22.18 14.30
CA LEU A 170 2.28 22.41 15.12
C LEU A 170 1.09 22.79 14.24
N LEU A 171 0.47 21.79 13.61
CA LEU A 171 -0.76 21.96 12.84
C LEU A 171 -1.99 21.94 13.76
N GLY A 172 -3.14 22.36 13.24
CA GLY A 172 -4.43 22.36 13.95
C GLY A 172 -4.92 20.95 14.33
N PRO A 173 -6.24 20.71 14.46
CA PRO A 173 -6.72 19.37 14.81
C PRO A 173 -6.22 18.33 13.79
N VAL A 174 -5.37 17.40 14.25
CA VAL A 174 -4.77 16.38 13.38
C VAL A 174 -5.82 15.31 13.08
N LEU A 175 -5.94 14.89 11.81
CA LEU A 175 -6.87 13.86 11.36
C LEU A 175 -6.21 12.47 11.20
N VAL A 176 -4.88 12.44 11.29
CA VAL A 176 -4.05 11.24 11.27
C VAL A 176 -3.10 11.27 12.48
N PRO A 177 -2.88 10.16 13.19
CA PRO A 177 -3.34 8.81 12.88
C PRO A 177 -4.83 8.61 13.07
N PHE A 178 -5.50 8.08 12.04
CA PHE A 178 -6.96 8.07 11.92
C PHE A 178 -7.63 7.38 13.11
N LEU A 179 -7.09 6.28 13.62
CA LEU A 179 -7.65 5.54 14.77
C LEU A 179 -7.33 6.16 16.13
N LYS A 180 -6.44 7.15 16.18
CA LYS A 180 -6.21 7.98 17.38
C LYS A 180 -7.12 9.20 17.37
N CYS A 181 -7.55 9.63 16.19
CA CYS A 181 -8.45 10.75 15.97
C CYS A 181 -9.93 10.33 15.91
N GLN A 182 -10.21 9.03 15.80
CA GLN A 182 -11.53 8.42 15.72
C GLN A 182 -11.52 7.10 16.50
N PRO A 183 -12.62 6.67 17.13
CA PRO A 183 -13.89 7.38 17.31
C PRO A 183 -14.00 7.87 18.77
N ALA A 184 -15.20 8.19 19.27
CA ALA A 184 -15.38 8.51 20.69
C ALA A 184 -14.87 7.34 21.56
N PRO A 185 -14.48 7.56 22.84
CA PRO A 185 -13.95 6.50 23.71
C PRO A 185 -14.81 5.24 23.86
N GLU A 186 -16.09 5.31 23.50
CA GLU A 186 -17.07 4.21 23.58
C GLU A 186 -17.29 3.48 22.24
N SER A 187 -16.64 3.90 21.17
CA SER A 187 -16.88 3.34 19.85
C SER A 187 -15.98 2.14 19.56
N TYR A 188 -16.55 1.16 18.88
CA TYR A 188 -15.89 -0.09 18.51
C TYR A 188 -15.24 0.00 17.15
N ILE A 189 -14.12 -0.68 16.96
CA ILE A 189 -13.44 -0.71 15.66
C ILE A 189 -13.40 -2.16 15.17
N LEU A 190 -13.97 -2.39 13.98
CA LEU A 190 -13.87 -3.66 13.27
C LEU A 190 -13.01 -3.46 12.03
N LEU A 191 -11.88 -4.17 11.96
CA LEU A 191 -11.02 -4.24 10.78
C LEU A 191 -11.12 -5.64 10.15
N ALA A 192 -11.73 -5.69 8.98
CA ALA A 192 -11.76 -6.88 8.14
C ALA A 192 -10.71 -6.76 7.03
N SER A 193 -10.08 -7.89 6.69
CA SER A 193 -9.15 -7.96 5.57
C SER A 193 -9.44 -9.18 4.71
N ASP A 194 -9.27 -9.04 3.40
CA ASP A 194 -8.98 -10.20 2.55
C ASP A 194 -7.61 -10.79 2.89
N PHE A 195 -7.32 -11.96 2.36
CA PHE A 195 -6.09 -12.70 2.62
C PHE A 195 -5.20 -12.83 1.39
N ASP A 196 -5.70 -13.45 0.32
CA ASP A 196 -4.92 -13.70 -0.90
C ASP A 196 -4.62 -12.39 -1.60
N SER A 197 -3.37 -12.16 -2.01
CA SER A 197 -2.89 -10.92 -2.64
C SER A 197 -3.06 -9.62 -1.81
N THR A 198 -3.80 -9.66 -0.70
CA THR A 198 -3.92 -8.58 0.30
C THR A 198 -2.94 -8.77 1.46
N CYS A 199 -3.08 -9.84 2.25
CA CYS A 199 -2.13 -10.19 3.32
C CYS A 199 -0.90 -10.92 2.79
N THR A 200 -1.06 -11.75 1.75
CA THR A 200 0.04 -12.49 1.11
C THR A 200 0.53 -11.80 -0.15
N ILE A 201 1.74 -12.16 -0.62
CA ILE A 201 2.29 -11.63 -1.87
C ILE A 201 1.68 -12.28 -3.13
N SER A 202 0.97 -13.40 -2.97
CA SER A 202 0.40 -14.17 -4.07
C SER A 202 -0.78 -15.03 -3.61
N ASP A 203 -1.54 -15.53 -4.58
CA ASP A 203 -2.73 -16.33 -4.35
C ASP A 203 -2.42 -17.74 -3.81
N SER A 204 -3.26 -18.22 -2.90
CA SER A 204 -3.21 -19.56 -2.33
C SER A 204 -3.60 -20.67 -3.31
N CYS A 205 -4.53 -20.43 -4.25
CA CYS A 205 -5.09 -21.45 -5.14
C CYS A 205 -4.03 -22.18 -6.00
N PRO A 206 -3.11 -21.49 -6.70
CA PRO A 206 -2.05 -22.16 -7.47
C PRO A 206 -1.12 -23.00 -6.60
N ILE A 207 -0.86 -22.57 -5.36
CA ILE A 207 0.02 -23.29 -4.43
C ILE A 207 -0.64 -24.59 -4.00
N LEU A 208 -1.91 -24.55 -3.60
CA LEU A 208 -2.66 -25.75 -3.22
C LEU A 208 -2.75 -26.75 -4.37
N ALA A 209 -2.96 -26.29 -5.60
CA ALA A 209 -2.96 -27.16 -6.78
C ALA A 209 -1.58 -27.78 -7.07
N ASP A 210 -0.50 -27.00 -6.98
CA ASP A 210 0.86 -27.51 -7.22
C ASP A 210 1.29 -28.54 -6.16
N LEU A 211 0.89 -28.36 -4.90
CA LEU A 211 1.12 -29.36 -3.85
C LEU A 211 0.53 -30.72 -4.19
N THR A 212 -0.63 -30.76 -4.86
CA THR A 212 -1.24 -32.03 -5.28
C THR A 212 -0.38 -32.71 -6.34
N VAL A 213 0.11 -31.93 -7.31
CA VAL A 213 1.01 -32.41 -8.37
C VAL A 213 2.31 -32.96 -7.77
N GLN A 214 2.90 -32.23 -6.82
CA GLN A 214 4.12 -32.67 -6.12
C GLN A 214 3.88 -33.95 -5.31
N THR A 215 2.75 -34.05 -4.62
CA THR A 215 2.39 -35.24 -3.83
C THR A 215 2.22 -36.46 -4.73
N ALA A 216 1.54 -36.31 -5.87
CA ALA A 216 1.39 -37.39 -6.85
C ALA A 216 2.73 -37.90 -7.40
N ARG A 217 3.72 -37.02 -7.59
CA ARG A 217 5.09 -37.41 -7.99
C ARG A 217 5.80 -38.22 -6.90
N LYS A 218 5.69 -37.80 -5.64
CA LYS A 218 6.36 -38.44 -4.49
C LYS A 218 5.77 -39.82 -4.17
N SER A 219 4.45 -40.00 -4.22
CA SER A 219 3.78 -41.27 -3.90
C SER A 219 4.11 -42.43 -4.85
N HIS A 220 4.62 -42.15 -6.06
CA HIS A 220 4.92 -43.16 -7.09
C HIS A 220 6.42 -43.43 -7.32
N GLY A 221 7.31 -42.87 -6.48
CA GLY A 221 8.74 -43.23 -6.46
C GLY A 221 9.47 -43.04 -7.79
N GLY A 222 9.10 -42.03 -8.59
CA GLY A 222 9.78 -41.72 -9.87
C GLY A 222 9.59 -42.75 -10.99
N ARG A 223 8.58 -43.63 -10.91
CA ARG A 223 8.23 -44.53 -12.02
C ARG A 223 7.45 -43.77 -13.11
N SER A 224 7.61 -44.15 -14.38
CA SER A 224 6.97 -43.52 -15.55
C SER A 224 5.44 -43.35 -15.44
N VAL A 225 4.76 -44.24 -14.71
CA VAL A 225 3.32 -44.16 -14.45
C VAL A 225 2.96 -42.99 -13.51
N GLY A 226 3.82 -42.66 -12.54
CA GLY A 226 3.65 -41.53 -11.63
C GLY A 226 3.87 -40.17 -12.30
N GLU A 227 4.82 -40.10 -13.23
CA GLU A 227 5.03 -38.90 -14.06
C GLU A 227 3.83 -38.63 -14.98
N SER A 228 3.22 -39.69 -15.53
CA SER A 228 2.00 -39.58 -16.34
C SER A 228 0.81 -39.07 -15.53
N GLY A 229 0.62 -39.52 -14.29
CA GLY A 229 -0.47 -39.06 -13.41
C GLY A 229 -0.31 -37.60 -12.95
N ALA A 230 0.91 -37.21 -12.54
CA ALA A 230 1.20 -35.83 -12.15
C ALA A 230 1.08 -34.85 -13.33
N SER A 231 1.52 -35.26 -14.53
CA SER A 231 1.35 -34.47 -15.76
C SER A 231 -0.13 -34.28 -16.11
N LEU A 232 -0.96 -35.33 -15.96
CA LEU A 232 -2.40 -35.23 -16.18
C LEU A 232 -3.08 -34.29 -15.17
N LEU A 233 -2.71 -34.34 -13.89
CA LEU A 233 -3.23 -33.43 -12.87
C LEU A 233 -2.84 -31.98 -13.15
N LYS A 234 -1.57 -31.75 -13.52
CA LYS A 234 -1.10 -30.41 -13.90
C LYS A 234 -1.87 -29.88 -15.11
N LYS A 235 -2.07 -30.70 -16.14
CA LYS A 235 -2.88 -30.33 -17.30
C LYS A 235 -4.32 -29.98 -16.92
N ARG A 236 -4.98 -30.80 -16.09
CA ARG A 236 -6.35 -30.49 -15.60
C ARG A 236 -6.42 -29.17 -14.88
N TRP A 237 -5.44 -28.87 -14.03
CA TRP A 237 -5.35 -27.57 -13.37
C TRP A 237 -5.17 -26.43 -14.36
N ASP A 238 -4.25 -26.56 -15.32
CA ASP A 238 -4.00 -25.53 -16.32
C ASP A 238 -5.25 -25.29 -17.19
N ASP A 239 -5.98 -26.34 -17.57
CA ASP A 239 -7.26 -26.25 -18.29
C ASP A 239 -8.32 -25.50 -17.48
N LEU A 240 -8.42 -25.74 -16.16
CA LEU A 240 -9.33 -25.02 -15.25
C LEU A 240 -8.96 -23.54 -15.13
N VAL A 241 -7.67 -23.21 -15.03
CA VAL A 241 -7.18 -21.82 -14.94
C VAL A 241 -7.49 -21.07 -16.23
N MET A 242 -7.22 -21.66 -17.40
CA MET A 242 -7.55 -21.04 -18.69
C MET A 242 -9.05 -20.77 -18.80
N GLN A 243 -9.88 -21.78 -18.48
CA GLN A 243 -11.33 -21.63 -18.50
C GLN A 243 -11.82 -20.54 -17.53
N TYR A 244 -11.23 -20.45 -16.33
CA TYR A 244 -11.56 -19.40 -15.37
C TYR A 244 -11.25 -18.01 -15.93
N MET A 245 -10.06 -17.81 -16.48
CA MET A 245 -9.64 -16.51 -17.00
C MET A 245 -10.50 -16.06 -18.19
N ASP A 246 -10.80 -16.98 -19.11
CA ASP A 246 -11.66 -16.70 -20.27
C ASP A 246 -13.08 -16.31 -19.83
N GLU A 247 -13.71 -17.11 -18.96
CA GLU A 247 -15.06 -16.83 -18.45
C GLU A 247 -15.10 -15.55 -17.60
N TYR A 248 -14.08 -15.29 -16.78
CA TYR A 248 -13.94 -14.06 -15.99
C TYR A 248 -13.89 -12.83 -16.89
N GLU A 249 -13.03 -12.86 -17.92
CA GLU A 249 -12.89 -11.76 -18.87
C GLU A 249 -14.19 -11.55 -19.66
N ASP A 250 -14.88 -12.63 -20.04
CA ASP A 250 -16.17 -12.56 -20.72
C ASP A 250 -17.27 -11.94 -19.85
N VAL A 251 -17.38 -12.32 -18.57
CA VAL A 251 -18.35 -11.69 -17.66
C VAL A 251 -18.02 -10.21 -17.45
N LEU A 252 -16.75 -9.87 -17.27
CA LEU A 252 -16.28 -8.50 -17.10
C LEU A 252 -16.62 -7.65 -18.34
N LYS A 253 -16.28 -8.12 -19.55
CA LYS A 253 -16.54 -7.42 -20.81
C LYS A 253 -18.02 -7.26 -21.12
N ARG A 254 -18.85 -8.28 -20.83
CA ARG A 254 -20.30 -8.23 -21.09
C ARG A 254 -21.01 -7.20 -20.21
N SER A 255 -20.50 -6.99 -19.00
CA SER A 255 -21.11 -6.12 -17.99
C SER A 255 -20.71 -4.66 -18.14
N LEU A 256 -19.55 -4.39 -18.76
CA LEU A 256 -19.11 -3.05 -19.09
C LEU A 256 -19.74 -2.60 -20.42
N VAL A 257 -20.84 -1.83 -20.34
CA VAL A 257 -21.49 -1.25 -21.54
C VAL A 257 -20.54 -0.28 -22.24
N LYS A 258 -20.19 -0.54 -23.51
CA LYS A 258 -19.52 0.45 -24.37
C LYS A 258 -20.46 1.65 -24.59
N LYS A 259 -20.06 2.86 -24.18
CA LYS A 259 -20.62 4.11 -24.74
C LYS A 259 -19.81 4.55 -25.95
N ASP A 260 -20.47 5.20 -26.92
CA ASP A 260 -19.98 5.63 -28.25
C ASP A 260 -18.75 6.56 -28.27
N ASN A 261 -18.23 6.94 -27.11
CA ASN A 261 -17.17 7.93 -26.91
C ASN A 261 -15.96 7.43 -26.11
N GLY A 262 -15.84 6.11 -25.86
CA GLY A 262 -14.59 5.51 -25.36
C GLY A 262 -14.22 5.83 -23.91
N SER A 263 -15.09 6.48 -23.14
CA SER A 263 -14.90 6.75 -21.70
C SER A 263 -15.63 5.70 -20.86
N VAL A 264 -14.91 5.09 -19.91
CA VAL A 264 -15.44 4.13 -18.93
C VAL A 264 -16.00 4.92 -17.75
N ASN A 265 -17.32 5.06 -17.68
CA ASN A 265 -17.96 5.48 -16.42
C ASN A 265 -18.18 4.24 -15.55
N ALA A 266 -17.99 4.40 -14.23
CA ALA A 266 -18.34 3.38 -13.23
C ALA A 266 -19.77 2.86 -13.45
N LEU A 267 -20.01 1.59 -13.14
CA LEU A 267 -21.35 1.02 -13.16
C LEU A 267 -22.27 1.82 -12.21
N SER A 268 -23.53 2.03 -12.60
CA SER A 268 -24.55 2.51 -11.66
C SER A 268 -24.69 1.51 -10.51
N ALA A 269 -25.25 1.93 -9.38
CA ALA A 269 -25.43 1.04 -8.23
C ALA A 269 -26.25 -0.21 -8.59
N GLU A 270 -27.31 -0.04 -9.38
CA GLU A 270 -28.17 -1.14 -9.84
C GLU A 270 -27.41 -2.10 -10.77
N ASN A 271 -26.67 -1.56 -11.74
CA ASN A 271 -25.89 -2.35 -12.68
C ASN A 271 -24.73 -3.08 -11.98
N LEU A 272 -24.14 -2.46 -10.95
CA LEU A 272 -23.07 -3.05 -10.15
C LEU A 272 -23.57 -4.29 -9.39
N GLN A 273 -24.76 -4.23 -8.79
CA GLN A 273 -25.32 -5.36 -8.07
C GLN A 273 -25.66 -6.53 -8.99
N GLU A 274 -26.22 -6.27 -10.18
CA GLU A 274 -26.49 -7.32 -11.17
C GLU A 274 -25.19 -7.94 -11.70
N PHE A 275 -24.19 -7.10 -12.02
CA PHE A 275 -22.87 -7.56 -12.43
C PHE A 275 -22.23 -8.49 -11.39
N LEU A 276 -22.19 -8.08 -10.12
CA LEU A 276 -21.56 -8.87 -9.07
C LEU A 276 -22.33 -10.16 -8.77
N LYS A 277 -23.64 -10.19 -9.03
CA LYS A 277 -24.43 -11.42 -8.99
C LYS A 277 -24.05 -12.37 -10.13
N GLU A 278 -23.82 -11.85 -11.34
CA GLU A 278 -23.34 -12.67 -12.45
C GLU A 278 -21.93 -13.22 -12.19
N MET A 279 -21.02 -12.37 -11.68
CA MET A 279 -19.69 -12.79 -11.22
C MET A 279 -19.78 -13.91 -10.18
N SER A 280 -20.64 -13.74 -9.16
CA SER A 280 -20.83 -14.75 -8.11
C SER A 280 -21.31 -16.09 -8.66
N ASN A 281 -22.26 -16.08 -9.61
CA ASN A 281 -22.75 -17.31 -10.25
C ASN A 281 -21.65 -18.01 -11.07
N PHE A 282 -20.76 -17.25 -11.70
CA PHE A 282 -19.62 -17.77 -12.43
C PHE A 282 -18.59 -18.39 -11.46
N GLU A 283 -18.22 -17.68 -10.40
CA GLU A 283 -17.24 -18.13 -9.40
C GLU A 283 -17.68 -19.44 -8.72
N GLN A 284 -18.96 -19.56 -8.34
CA GLN A 284 -19.53 -20.78 -7.78
C GLN A 284 -19.44 -21.98 -8.74
N LYS A 285 -19.67 -21.76 -10.04
CA LYS A 285 -19.50 -22.81 -11.06
C LYS A 285 -18.03 -23.17 -11.24
N ALA A 286 -17.13 -22.19 -11.19
CA ALA A 286 -15.70 -22.44 -11.25
C ALA A 286 -15.22 -23.32 -10.08
N ASN A 287 -15.63 -22.99 -8.85
CA ASN A 287 -15.32 -23.80 -7.68
C ASN A 287 -15.91 -25.22 -7.77
N ALA A 288 -17.14 -25.38 -8.30
CA ALA A 288 -17.71 -26.70 -8.54
C ALA A 288 -16.86 -27.54 -9.51
N ARG A 289 -16.35 -26.94 -10.60
CA ARG A 289 -15.45 -27.63 -11.54
C ARG A 289 -14.14 -28.08 -10.90
N VAL A 290 -13.59 -27.29 -9.96
CA VAL A 290 -12.37 -27.66 -9.20
C VAL A 290 -12.61 -28.93 -8.38
N GLU A 291 -13.74 -29.02 -7.68
CA GLU A 291 -14.13 -30.22 -6.92
C GLU A 291 -14.35 -31.42 -7.84
N GLU A 292 -15.09 -31.26 -8.93
CA GLU A 292 -15.37 -32.31 -9.91
C GLU A 292 -14.10 -32.86 -10.57
N ALA A 293 -13.12 -32.00 -10.84
CA ALA A 293 -11.83 -32.38 -11.40
C ALA A 293 -10.92 -33.12 -10.40
N ALA A 294 -11.27 -33.10 -9.11
CA ALA A 294 -10.56 -33.70 -7.98
C ALA A 294 -9.07 -33.28 -7.89
N VAL A 295 -8.76 -32.05 -8.31
CA VAL A 295 -7.37 -31.52 -8.35
C VAL A 295 -6.79 -31.20 -6.97
N LEU A 296 -7.62 -31.23 -5.91
CA LEU A 296 -7.23 -31.04 -4.51
C LEU A 296 -7.25 -32.35 -3.70
N LYS A 297 -7.59 -33.48 -4.34
CA LYS A 297 -7.68 -34.79 -3.68
C LYS A 297 -6.29 -35.34 -3.40
N GLY A 298 -6.09 -35.88 -2.19
CA GLY A 298 -4.83 -36.50 -1.78
C GLY A 298 -3.85 -35.54 -1.09
N LEU A 299 -4.17 -34.25 -0.99
CA LEU A 299 -3.40 -33.30 -0.20
C LEU A 299 -3.41 -33.69 1.27
N SER A 300 -2.24 -33.72 1.91
CA SER A 300 -2.16 -33.96 3.35
C SER A 300 -2.33 -32.67 4.13
N LEU A 301 -2.94 -32.76 5.32
CA LEU A 301 -3.04 -31.63 6.24
C LEU A 301 -1.66 -31.03 6.54
N ALA A 302 -0.64 -31.89 6.74
CA ALA A 302 0.73 -31.47 7.01
C ALA A 302 1.35 -30.69 5.84
N SER A 303 1.13 -31.13 4.60
CA SER A 303 1.64 -30.42 3.41
C SER A 303 0.98 -29.05 3.22
N ILE A 304 -0.31 -28.93 3.55
CA ILE A 304 -1.02 -27.63 3.50
C ILE A 304 -0.44 -26.67 4.54
N GLN A 305 -0.21 -27.15 5.77
CA GLN A 305 0.41 -26.37 6.83
C GLN A 305 1.85 -25.95 6.49
N GLU A 306 2.66 -26.86 5.93
CA GLU A 306 4.03 -26.58 5.51
C GLU A 306 4.08 -25.53 4.39
N ALA A 307 3.17 -25.64 3.41
CA ALA A 307 3.04 -24.66 2.35
C ALA A 307 2.61 -23.29 2.89
N GLY A 308 1.65 -23.25 3.81
CA GLY A 308 1.26 -22.01 4.47
C GLY A 308 2.42 -21.36 5.22
N LYS A 309 3.21 -22.16 5.96
CA LYS A 309 4.44 -21.67 6.66
C LYS A 309 5.54 -21.21 5.72
N SER A 310 5.44 -21.52 4.43
CA SER A 310 6.38 -21.10 3.39
C SER A 310 5.87 -19.88 2.61
N MET A 311 4.59 -19.53 2.73
CA MET A 311 4.01 -18.34 2.11
C MET A 311 4.44 -17.09 2.87
N PRO A 312 5.17 -16.15 2.25
CA PRO A 312 5.49 -14.89 2.90
C PRO A 312 4.26 -13.98 2.92
N LEU A 313 4.08 -13.29 4.05
CA LEU A 313 3.18 -12.16 4.13
C LEU A 313 3.74 -10.99 3.31
N ARG A 314 2.84 -10.16 2.79
CA ARG A 314 3.17 -8.90 2.14
C ARG A 314 3.87 -7.98 3.14
N GLU A 315 4.76 -7.16 2.61
CA GLU A 315 5.53 -6.21 3.39
C GLU A 315 4.62 -5.29 4.23
N GLY A 316 5.01 -5.05 5.49
CA GLY A 316 4.24 -4.29 6.47
C GLY A 316 3.01 -5.01 7.06
N CYS A 317 2.53 -6.12 6.49
CA CYS A 317 1.30 -6.78 6.94
C CYS A 317 1.41 -7.34 8.36
N SER A 318 2.43 -8.17 8.63
CA SER A 318 2.64 -8.77 9.96
C SER A 318 2.80 -7.70 11.03
N ASP A 319 3.61 -6.72 10.69
CA ASP A 319 3.95 -5.58 11.51
C ASP A 319 2.73 -4.74 11.91
N PHE A 320 1.85 -4.45 10.94
CA PHE A 320 0.60 -3.73 11.16
C PHE A 320 -0.30 -4.46 12.18
N PHE A 321 -0.55 -5.76 11.96
CA PHE A 321 -1.42 -6.53 12.86
C PHE A 321 -0.81 -6.70 14.26
N LYS A 322 0.51 -6.92 14.37
CA LYS A 322 1.21 -6.94 15.66
C LYS A 322 1.07 -5.62 16.42
N ARG A 323 1.07 -4.50 15.70
CA ARG A 323 0.90 -3.18 16.31
C ARG A 323 -0.53 -2.96 16.80
N LEU A 324 -1.54 -3.47 16.08
CA LEU A 324 -2.92 -3.50 16.58
C LEU A 324 -3.04 -4.34 17.87
N GLU A 325 -2.39 -5.50 17.92
CA GLU A 325 -2.38 -6.38 19.09
C GLU A 325 -1.71 -5.77 20.32
N SER A 326 -0.79 -4.81 20.14
CA SER A 326 -0.09 -4.15 21.25
C SER A 326 -1.01 -3.32 22.15
N GLY A 327 -2.25 -3.06 21.71
CA GLY A 327 -3.28 -2.40 22.51
C GLY A 327 -3.21 -0.88 22.51
N GLU A 328 -2.50 -0.25 21.57
CA GLU A 328 -2.58 1.21 21.34
C GLU A 328 -4.02 1.65 21.05
N VAL A 329 -4.80 0.79 20.38
CA VAL A 329 -6.22 0.98 20.05
C VAL A 329 -6.92 -0.37 20.14
N LEU A 330 -8.12 -0.43 20.72
CA LEU A 330 -8.93 -1.66 20.75
C LEU A 330 -9.57 -1.88 19.37
N VAL A 331 -9.05 -2.86 18.63
CA VAL A 331 -9.52 -3.20 17.27
C VAL A 331 -9.80 -4.70 17.20
N ASP A 332 -11.01 -5.05 16.80
CA ASP A 332 -11.35 -6.41 16.43
C ASP A 332 -10.94 -6.69 14.99
N THR A 333 -10.20 -7.77 14.79
CA THR A 333 -9.68 -8.15 13.48
C THR A 333 -10.36 -9.41 12.96
N CYS A 334 -10.65 -9.44 11.66
CA CYS A 334 -11.11 -10.65 11.00
C CYS A 334 -10.57 -10.79 9.57
N ILE A 335 -10.39 -12.05 9.14
CA ILE A 335 -10.13 -12.39 7.76
C ILE A 335 -11.43 -12.88 7.10
N LEU A 336 -11.75 -12.32 5.93
CA LEU A 336 -12.81 -12.79 5.04
C LEU A 336 -12.17 -13.18 3.71
N SER A 337 -12.07 -14.48 3.40
CA SER A 337 -11.28 -14.95 2.26
C SER A 337 -12.00 -16.02 1.45
N VAL A 338 -11.81 -15.99 0.12
CA VAL A 338 -12.28 -17.04 -0.80
C VAL A 338 -11.35 -18.26 -0.85
N CYS A 339 -10.20 -18.22 -0.16
CA CYS A 339 -9.24 -19.32 -0.09
C CYS A 339 -9.91 -20.65 0.25
N TRP A 340 -9.50 -21.73 -0.43
CA TRP A 340 -10.06 -23.07 -0.25
C TRP A 340 -9.66 -23.77 1.05
N SER A 341 -8.71 -23.24 1.82
CA SER A 341 -8.27 -23.85 3.07
C SER A 341 -7.98 -22.83 4.17
N LYS A 342 -8.88 -22.74 5.14
CA LYS A 342 -8.66 -22.03 6.41
C LYS A 342 -7.38 -22.51 7.11
N THR A 343 -7.09 -23.80 7.08
CA THR A 343 -5.84 -24.37 7.62
C THR A 343 -4.59 -23.74 6.98
N PHE A 344 -4.63 -23.45 5.68
CA PHE A 344 -3.53 -22.75 4.99
C PHE A 344 -3.34 -21.34 5.55
N ILE A 345 -4.43 -20.56 5.65
CA ILE A 345 -4.43 -19.20 6.21
C ILE A 345 -3.84 -19.20 7.63
N GLU A 346 -4.34 -20.07 8.50
CA GLU A 346 -3.87 -20.19 9.88
C GLU A 346 -2.37 -20.45 9.96
N ALA A 347 -1.83 -21.32 9.09
CA ALA A 347 -0.41 -21.63 9.04
C ALA A 347 0.45 -20.44 8.58
N VAL A 348 -0.05 -19.60 7.65
CA VAL A 348 0.62 -18.36 7.23
C VAL A 348 0.65 -17.34 8.37
N LEU A 349 -0.50 -17.11 9.01
CA LEU A 349 -0.61 -16.15 10.12
C LEU A 349 0.22 -16.59 11.33
N GLU A 350 0.22 -17.89 11.67
CA GLU A 350 1.08 -18.45 12.72
C GLU A 350 2.56 -18.17 12.42
N LYS A 351 3.01 -18.40 11.17
CA LYS A 351 4.40 -18.14 10.76
C LYS A 351 4.76 -16.65 10.84
N GLY A 352 3.82 -15.79 10.48
CA GLY A 352 3.94 -14.34 10.59
C GLY A 352 3.79 -13.79 12.01
N GLU A 353 3.53 -14.66 13.00
CA GLU A 353 3.20 -14.28 14.39
C GLU A 353 2.06 -13.25 14.46
N VAL A 354 1.05 -13.42 13.60
CA VAL A 354 -0.16 -12.60 13.54
C VAL A 354 -1.32 -13.37 14.15
N ARG A 355 -2.06 -12.77 15.07
CA ARG A 355 -3.21 -13.38 15.75
C ARG A 355 -4.49 -12.69 15.34
N ILE A 356 -5.16 -13.30 14.36
CA ILE A 356 -6.51 -12.90 13.95
C ILE A 356 -7.46 -14.04 14.34
N PRO A 357 -8.27 -13.88 15.41
CA PRO A 357 -9.07 -14.99 15.94
C PRO A 357 -10.25 -15.36 15.03
N ASN A 358 -10.73 -14.43 14.22
CA ASN A 358 -11.90 -14.60 13.39
C ASN A 358 -11.52 -14.76 11.91
N ILE A 359 -11.44 -16.00 11.43
CA ILE A 359 -11.14 -16.32 10.03
C ILE A 359 -12.34 -17.03 9.41
N ASN A 360 -12.98 -16.36 8.45
CA ASN A 360 -14.06 -16.90 7.64
C ASN A 360 -13.52 -17.17 6.24
N ALA A 361 -13.33 -18.45 5.95
CA ALA A 361 -12.85 -18.95 4.68
C ALA A 361 -13.44 -20.34 4.41
N ASN A 362 -13.19 -20.87 3.22
CA ASN A 362 -13.54 -22.26 2.92
C ASN A 362 -12.58 -23.23 3.61
N GLU A 363 -12.93 -24.51 3.64
CA GLU A 363 -12.03 -25.55 4.11
C GLU A 363 -12.17 -26.84 3.32
N LEU A 364 -11.09 -27.57 3.15
CA LEU A 364 -11.11 -28.88 2.50
C LEU A 364 -11.76 -29.93 3.41
N VAL A 365 -12.49 -30.86 2.81
CA VAL A 365 -13.04 -32.01 3.53
C VAL A 365 -11.96 -33.10 3.64
N PHE A 366 -11.62 -33.51 4.86
CA PHE A 366 -10.59 -34.51 5.14
C PHE A 366 -11.17 -35.85 5.56
N GLU A 367 -10.58 -36.93 5.07
CA GLU A 367 -10.69 -38.27 5.64
C GLU A 367 -9.39 -38.59 6.38
N GLY A 368 -9.46 -38.59 7.72
CA GLY A 368 -8.27 -38.63 8.56
C GLY A 368 -7.43 -37.36 8.40
N ARG A 369 -6.29 -37.45 7.71
CA ARG A 369 -5.39 -36.30 7.45
C ARG A 369 -5.18 -36.03 5.95
N ILE A 370 -6.00 -36.63 5.09
CA ILE A 370 -5.89 -36.52 3.64
C ILE A 370 -7.18 -35.91 3.08
N SER A 371 -7.03 -34.90 2.24
CA SER A 371 -8.13 -34.22 1.57
C SER A 371 -8.84 -35.18 0.60
N THR A 372 -10.17 -35.19 0.66
CA THR A 372 -11.05 -35.88 -0.28
C THR A 372 -11.15 -35.16 -1.63
N GLY A 373 -10.75 -33.89 -1.67
CA GLY A 373 -10.91 -32.98 -2.82
C GLY A 373 -12.20 -32.15 -2.80
N ALA A 374 -13.14 -32.45 -1.89
CA ALA A 374 -14.33 -31.63 -1.69
C ALA A 374 -14.03 -30.42 -0.79
N ILE A 375 -14.83 -29.35 -0.96
CA ILE A 375 -14.66 -28.05 -0.31
C ILE A 375 -15.92 -27.72 0.50
N ILE A 376 -15.74 -27.40 1.77
CA ILE A 376 -16.74 -26.75 2.61
C ILE A 376 -16.76 -25.26 2.22
N LYS A 377 -17.78 -24.89 1.44
CA LYS A 377 -17.96 -23.57 0.82
C LYS A 377 -18.65 -22.58 1.76
N ASN A 378 -17.86 -21.86 2.54
CA ASN A 378 -18.35 -20.81 3.45
C ASN A 378 -18.31 -19.42 2.83
N VAL A 379 -17.31 -19.13 1.99
CA VAL A 379 -17.06 -17.84 1.35
C VAL A 379 -16.53 -18.09 -0.05
N GLU A 380 -17.35 -17.97 -1.09
CA GLU A 380 -16.93 -18.23 -2.46
C GLU A 380 -16.87 -16.98 -3.33
N THR A 381 -17.62 -15.95 -2.96
CA THR A 381 -17.94 -14.82 -3.84
C THR A 381 -17.95 -13.49 -3.10
N ALA A 382 -18.03 -12.39 -3.85
CA ALA A 382 -18.23 -11.05 -3.31
C ALA A 382 -19.48 -10.94 -2.41
N LEU A 383 -20.57 -11.61 -2.81
CA LEU A 383 -21.82 -11.62 -2.06
C LEU A 383 -21.68 -12.37 -0.72
N ASP A 384 -20.86 -13.41 -0.68
CA ASP A 384 -20.59 -14.15 0.56
C ASP A 384 -19.76 -13.31 1.52
N LYS A 385 -18.66 -12.70 1.04
CA LYS A 385 -17.85 -11.77 1.81
C LYS A 385 -18.72 -10.65 2.41
N GLN A 386 -19.57 -10.01 1.60
CA GLN A 386 -20.49 -8.96 2.07
C GLN A 386 -21.43 -9.46 3.16
N ARG A 387 -22.04 -10.63 2.97
CA ARG A 387 -22.97 -11.21 3.94
C ARG A 387 -22.31 -11.47 5.28
N HIS A 388 -21.12 -12.06 5.30
CA HIS A 388 -20.35 -12.26 6.53
C HIS A 388 -19.97 -10.93 7.18
N PHE A 389 -19.50 -9.96 6.39
CA PHE A 389 -19.12 -8.63 6.90
C PHE A 389 -20.32 -7.90 7.54
N VAL A 390 -21.49 -7.92 6.89
CA VAL A 390 -22.72 -7.33 7.44
C VAL A 390 -23.16 -8.05 8.71
N GLN A 391 -23.10 -9.38 8.75
CA GLN A 391 -23.43 -10.15 9.96
C GLN A 391 -22.52 -9.79 11.15
N LEU A 392 -21.21 -9.60 10.90
CA LEU A 392 -20.28 -9.13 11.94
C LEU A 392 -20.67 -7.75 12.46
N LEU A 393 -20.98 -6.81 11.57
CA LEU A 393 -21.43 -5.47 11.96
C LEU A 393 -22.75 -5.52 12.74
N ASP A 394 -23.73 -6.30 12.29
CA ASP A 394 -25.04 -6.40 12.91
C ASP A 394 -25.00 -7.08 14.30
N ASN A 395 -24.01 -7.94 14.56
CA ASN A 395 -23.79 -8.51 15.88
C ASN A 395 -23.21 -7.49 16.88
N LEU A 396 -22.51 -6.46 16.38
CA LEU A 396 -21.84 -5.44 17.19
C LEU A 396 -22.71 -4.19 17.39
N LYS A 397 -23.40 -3.72 16.33
CA LYS A 397 -24.22 -2.50 16.31
C LYS A 397 -25.29 -2.36 17.41
N PRO A 398 -25.97 -3.42 17.87
CA PRO A 398 -26.98 -3.28 18.94
C PRO A 398 -26.40 -2.80 20.27
N THR A 399 -25.07 -2.85 20.42
CA THR A 399 -24.39 -2.58 21.68
C THR A 399 -23.53 -1.31 21.67
N GLN A 400 -23.16 -0.80 20.49
CA GLN A 400 -22.17 0.27 20.34
C GLN A 400 -22.16 0.85 18.91
N ASP A 401 -21.64 2.06 18.77
CA ASP A 401 -21.32 2.63 17.46
C ASP A 401 -20.03 1.98 16.92
N VAL A 402 -20.00 1.60 15.64
CA VAL A 402 -18.93 0.76 15.06
C VAL A 402 -18.29 1.48 13.88
N LEU A 403 -16.99 1.78 13.99
CA LEU A 403 -16.14 2.17 12.88
C LEU A 403 -15.67 0.91 12.14
N SER A 404 -16.12 0.76 10.91
CA SER A 404 -15.82 -0.40 10.07
C SER A 404 -14.77 -0.08 9.00
N ILE A 405 -13.73 -0.90 8.96
CA ILE A 405 -12.61 -0.80 8.03
C ILE A 405 -12.52 -2.12 7.26
N TYR A 406 -12.38 -2.04 5.94
CA TYR A 406 -12.16 -3.22 5.11
C TYR A 406 -10.95 -3.01 4.21
N VAL A 407 -10.01 -3.97 4.19
CA VAL A 407 -8.85 -3.98 3.30
C VAL A 407 -8.97 -5.15 2.33
N GLY A 408 -8.84 -4.90 1.02
CA GLY A 408 -8.88 -5.95 0.00
C GLY A 408 -8.21 -5.48 -1.29
N ASP A 409 -8.12 -6.34 -2.30
CA ASP A 409 -7.39 -6.02 -3.55
C ASP A 409 -8.21 -6.24 -4.82
N SER A 410 -9.37 -6.89 -4.73
CA SER A 410 -10.04 -7.46 -5.91
C SER A 410 -11.53 -7.11 -6.05
N LEU A 411 -12.15 -7.53 -7.15
CA LEU A 411 -13.61 -7.42 -7.33
C LEU A 411 -14.40 -8.22 -6.30
N THR A 412 -13.82 -9.29 -5.73
CA THR A 412 -14.48 -10.06 -4.66
C THR A 412 -14.64 -9.24 -3.37
N ASP A 413 -13.86 -8.18 -3.22
CA ASP A 413 -13.89 -7.30 -2.05
C ASP A 413 -14.77 -6.08 -2.22
N LEU A 414 -15.16 -5.75 -3.47
CA LEU A 414 -15.78 -4.48 -3.82
C LEU A 414 -17.01 -4.15 -2.98
N LEU A 415 -17.85 -5.15 -2.68
CA LEU A 415 -19.03 -4.95 -1.85
C LEU A 415 -18.70 -4.61 -0.40
N CYS A 416 -17.67 -5.22 0.17
CA CYS A 416 -17.21 -4.91 1.52
C CYS A 416 -16.52 -3.55 1.56
N LEU A 417 -15.67 -3.27 0.57
CA LEU A 417 -14.97 -1.99 0.41
C LEU A 417 -15.95 -0.81 0.36
N ILE A 418 -17.01 -0.91 -0.44
CA ILE A 418 -18.03 0.15 -0.54
C ILE A 418 -18.85 0.26 0.75
N ARG A 419 -19.05 -0.86 1.46
CA ARG A 419 -19.95 -0.94 2.62
C ARG A 419 -19.29 -0.47 3.92
N ALA A 420 -17.96 -0.56 4.02
CA ALA A 420 -17.19 -0.10 5.16
C ALA A 420 -17.18 1.44 5.26
N ASP A 421 -16.97 1.98 6.46
CA ASP A 421 -16.77 3.42 6.67
C ASP A 421 -15.44 3.89 6.08
N LEU A 422 -14.47 2.96 6.02
CA LEU A 422 -13.21 3.10 5.33
C LEU A 422 -12.87 1.81 4.55
N GLY A 423 -13.18 1.79 3.25
CA GLY A 423 -12.72 0.75 2.33
C GLY A 423 -11.36 1.09 1.75
N ILE A 424 -10.38 0.21 1.91
CA ILE A 424 -9.00 0.36 1.46
C ILE A 424 -8.67 -0.72 0.42
N VAL A 425 -8.26 -0.28 -0.77
CA VAL A 425 -7.83 -1.13 -1.87
C VAL A 425 -6.30 -1.22 -1.87
N LEU A 426 -5.75 -2.40 -1.66
CA LEU A 426 -4.32 -2.65 -1.69
C LEU A 426 -3.86 -3.04 -3.09
N GLY A 427 -2.85 -2.36 -3.61
CA GLY A 427 -2.27 -2.64 -4.92
C GLY A 427 -3.03 -1.99 -6.08
N ASP A 428 -2.77 -2.48 -7.30
CA ASP A 428 -3.32 -1.94 -8.55
C ASP A 428 -4.17 -2.96 -9.31
N SER A 429 -5.47 -2.99 -9.01
CA SER A 429 -6.43 -3.85 -9.69
C SER A 429 -7.06 -3.16 -10.89
N SER A 430 -6.67 -3.61 -12.09
CA SER A 430 -7.24 -3.12 -13.36
C SER A 430 -8.74 -3.39 -13.46
N ALA A 431 -9.23 -4.49 -12.90
CA ALA A 431 -10.64 -4.84 -12.88
C ALA A 431 -11.45 -3.90 -11.97
N LEU A 432 -10.94 -3.60 -10.77
CA LEU A 432 -11.57 -2.60 -9.88
C LEU A 432 -11.58 -1.21 -10.54
N LYS A 433 -10.48 -0.80 -11.17
CA LYS A 433 -10.41 0.48 -11.91
C LYS A 433 -11.44 0.54 -13.04
N GLN A 434 -11.63 -0.54 -13.80
CA GLN A 434 -12.64 -0.61 -14.85
C GLN A 434 -14.08 -0.51 -14.32
N VAL A 435 -14.37 -1.11 -13.16
CA VAL A 435 -15.73 -1.19 -12.61
C VAL A 435 -16.08 0.02 -11.72
N TYR A 436 -15.13 0.53 -10.95
CA TYR A 436 -15.34 1.51 -9.88
C TYR A 436 -14.35 2.70 -9.88
N GLY A 437 -13.46 2.78 -10.87
CA GLY A 437 -12.34 3.74 -10.92
C GLY A 437 -12.67 5.21 -10.61
N PRO A 438 -13.75 5.81 -11.14
CA PRO A 438 -14.14 7.19 -10.82
C PRO A 438 -14.38 7.49 -9.33
N LYS A 439 -14.57 6.47 -8.49
CA LYS A 439 -14.76 6.59 -7.04
C LYS A 439 -13.58 5.99 -6.25
N MET A 440 -12.45 5.78 -6.90
CA MET A 440 -11.20 5.37 -6.26
C MET A 440 -10.30 6.60 -6.10
N ALA A 441 -9.67 6.76 -4.94
CA ALA A 441 -8.72 7.85 -4.66
C ALA A 441 -7.60 7.36 -3.73
N PRO A 442 -6.40 7.98 -3.74
CA PRO A 442 -5.35 7.64 -2.78
C PRO A 442 -5.80 7.78 -1.32
N LEU A 443 -5.26 6.99 -0.38
CA LEU A 443 -5.74 6.98 1.01
C LEU A 443 -5.61 8.32 1.74
N PHE A 444 -4.56 9.10 1.46
CA PHE A 444 -4.41 10.43 2.05
C PHE A 444 -5.60 11.36 1.72
N MET A 445 -6.33 11.12 0.62
CA MET A 445 -7.53 11.88 0.27
C MET A 445 -8.64 11.73 1.30
N LYS A 446 -8.68 10.62 2.06
CA LYS A 446 -9.63 10.49 3.16
C LYS A 446 -9.45 11.60 4.19
N ALA A 447 -8.21 11.96 4.55
CA ALA A 447 -7.94 13.05 5.47
C ALA A 447 -8.40 14.40 4.92
N ILE A 448 -8.12 14.67 3.64
CA ILE A 448 -8.55 15.91 2.96
C ILE A 448 -10.09 16.01 2.93
N LEU A 449 -10.78 14.92 2.60
CA LEU A 449 -12.24 14.90 2.57
C LEU A 449 -12.86 15.09 3.96
N LEU A 450 -12.24 14.55 5.01
CA LEU A 450 -12.64 14.76 6.40
C LEU A 450 -12.48 16.23 6.82
N GLU A 451 -11.34 16.83 6.48
CA GLU A 451 -11.05 18.23 6.78
C GLU A 451 -12.05 19.17 6.08
N GLN A 452 -12.30 18.94 4.79
CA GLN A 452 -13.25 19.72 4.01
C GLN A 452 -14.68 19.61 4.55
N ALA A 453 -15.09 18.41 4.99
CA ALA A 453 -16.39 18.19 5.59
C ALA A 453 -16.53 18.98 6.91
N ASN A 454 -15.50 18.93 7.77
CA ASN A 454 -15.45 19.64 9.04
C ASN A 454 -15.46 21.17 8.87
N MET A 455 -14.65 21.70 7.94
CA MET A 455 -14.58 23.15 7.68
C MET A 455 -15.86 23.73 7.07
N ARG A 456 -16.52 22.99 6.17
CA ARG A 456 -17.64 23.50 5.37
C ARG A 456 -19.02 23.08 5.91
N GLY A 457 -19.08 22.31 7.00
CA GLY A 457 -20.33 21.72 7.50
C GLY A 457 -21.05 20.85 6.45
N ARG A 458 -20.30 20.29 5.50
CA ARG A 458 -20.83 19.50 4.38
C ARG A 458 -20.78 18.02 4.73
N GLN A 459 -21.75 17.26 4.23
CA GLN A 459 -21.69 15.80 4.33
C GLN A 459 -20.49 15.28 3.53
N GLN A 460 -19.79 14.29 4.10
CA GLN A 460 -18.70 13.60 3.40
C GLN A 460 -19.24 12.97 2.12
N PRO A 461 -18.50 13.04 1.00
CA PRO A 461 -18.87 12.30 -0.18
C PRO A 461 -18.85 10.79 0.11
N THR A 462 -19.99 10.14 -0.11
CA THR A 462 -20.18 8.71 0.20
C THR A 462 -19.78 7.82 -0.97
N GLY A 463 -19.25 6.64 -0.65
CA GLY A 463 -18.94 5.59 -1.63
C GLY A 463 -17.59 5.76 -2.34
N TYR A 464 -16.65 6.50 -1.75
CA TYR A 464 -15.25 6.41 -2.17
C TYR A 464 -14.59 5.18 -1.53
N VAL A 465 -13.71 4.54 -2.28
CA VAL A 465 -12.76 3.54 -1.77
C VAL A 465 -11.34 4.04 -2.00
N PHE A 466 -10.43 3.70 -1.10
CA PHE A 466 -9.14 4.37 -0.99
C PHE A 466 -7.99 3.45 -1.37
N THR A 467 -7.17 3.82 -2.35
CA THR A 467 -6.06 2.98 -2.82
C THR A 467 -4.79 3.22 -2.01
N VAL A 468 -4.05 2.15 -1.76
CA VAL A 468 -2.73 2.16 -1.13
C VAL A 468 -1.78 1.20 -1.86
N SER A 469 -0.47 1.45 -1.79
CA SER A 469 0.53 0.56 -2.40
C SER A 469 1.01 -0.55 -1.47
N SER A 470 0.96 -0.33 -0.16
CA SER A 470 1.50 -1.25 0.85
C SER A 470 0.76 -1.14 2.18
N TRP A 471 0.98 -2.12 3.06
CA TRP A 471 0.49 -2.06 4.44
C TRP A 471 1.17 -0.96 5.27
N TYR A 472 2.34 -0.45 4.87
CA TYR A 472 2.94 0.68 5.55
C TYR A 472 2.13 1.96 5.39
N GLU A 473 1.52 2.18 4.23
CA GLU A 473 0.63 3.32 4.02
C GLU A 473 -0.63 3.20 4.90
N VAL A 474 -1.17 1.98 5.01
CA VAL A 474 -2.28 1.65 5.93
C VAL A 474 -1.87 1.90 7.38
N GLU A 475 -0.71 1.41 7.81
CA GLU A 475 -0.17 1.59 9.16
C GLU A 475 0.05 3.08 9.47
N ALA A 476 0.70 3.82 8.57
CA ALA A 476 0.99 5.23 8.74
C ALA A 476 -0.30 6.05 8.85
N PHE A 477 -1.29 5.78 8.01
CA PHE A 477 -2.56 6.48 8.04
C PHE A 477 -3.37 6.15 9.30
N LEU A 478 -3.47 4.87 9.68
CA LEU A 478 -4.32 4.43 10.79
C LEU A 478 -3.68 4.62 12.18
N LEU A 479 -2.40 4.30 12.32
CA LEU A 479 -1.67 4.22 13.60
C LEU A 479 -0.53 5.25 13.74
N GLY A 480 -0.14 5.87 12.63
CA GLY A 480 0.96 6.84 12.54
C GLY A 480 2.28 6.16 12.19
N PRO A 481 3.33 6.92 11.85
CA PRO A 481 4.63 6.36 11.53
C PRO A 481 5.19 5.56 12.73
N ALA A 482 5.76 4.39 12.44
CA ALA A 482 6.50 3.65 13.45
C ALA A 482 7.81 4.39 13.74
N ARG A 483 7.98 4.91 14.96
CA ARG A 483 9.12 5.77 15.37
C ARG A 483 10.52 5.17 15.18
N ASN A 484 10.64 3.89 14.81
CA ASN A 484 11.90 3.15 14.72
C ASN A 484 12.01 2.26 13.45
N ARG A 485 11.19 2.44 12.41
CA ARG A 485 11.38 1.70 11.14
C ARG A 485 11.92 2.63 10.06
N PRO A 486 12.94 2.22 9.29
CA PRO A 486 13.28 2.91 8.06
C PRO A 486 12.08 2.84 7.10
N LEU A 487 11.75 3.94 6.41
CA LEU A 487 10.84 3.90 5.28
C LEU A 487 11.40 2.90 4.25
N TYR A 488 10.62 1.88 3.92
CA TYR A 488 10.89 1.03 2.77
C TYR A 488 10.13 1.66 1.59
N ILE A 489 10.87 2.14 0.59
CA ILE A 489 10.32 2.65 -0.67
C ILE A 489 10.31 1.52 -1.69
#